data_AF-A0A7S1AEX9-F1
#
_entry.id   AF-A0A7S1AEX9-F1
#
_cell.length_a   1.000
_cell.length_b   1.000
_cell.length_c   1.000
_cell.angle_alpha   90.00
_cell.angle_beta   90.00
_cell.angle_gamma   90.00
#
_symmetry.space_group_name_H-M   'P 1'
#
loop_
_entity.id
_entity.type
_entity.pdbx_description
1 polymer ?
#
loop_
_entity_poly.entity_id
_entity_poly.type
_entity_poly.pdbx_seq_one_letter_code
_entity_poly.pdbx_strand_id
1 'polypeptide(L)'
;TWDEPSEREVLGFDIVCGEDGMSPMRVFEQDLNVNPEILNTAVESVLAAGELRMIPGRSRWGCLLAKVEERAARRATVDFESAVVVCSEASSTSDSGRERSEELTEGRRFSVVDWIVGSSPLPSFTARGSMHSMASAKSTVSMADQLSGWAHVISLRFQLKMPLRNVMRTEIEVDLLRGVRLERALHRCGARWFRGSGTTEDYELSEATKELEWFISHDWLTGRWPKFIALAITMNGRLALVTSTLVGVVLALVQRSAPLHIRPPSTQVLAGKAQDVAHGAWAMLLCPLTFVISMFFGQRLLALVPRRRRLAFVDKFCIHQTDVDRKAAGIESLAGFLSNTRCLLVLWSPHYLTRLWCTYELASWFHLQKAHRRSVLFVPVALPVLTV
;
A
#
# COMPACT_ATOMS: atom_id res chain seq x y z
N THR A 1 -8.31 43.38 13.77
CA THR A 1 -9.26 43.13 12.67
C THR A 1 -8.42 42.98 11.42
N TRP A 2 -8.07 41.73 11.10
CA TRP A 2 -7.16 41.41 10.01
C TRP A 2 -7.93 40.57 8.99
N ASP A 3 -8.02 41.11 7.79
CA ASP A 3 -8.78 40.61 6.65
C ASP A 3 -8.14 39.35 6.04
N GLU A 4 -8.99 38.38 5.71
CA GLU A 4 -8.67 37.23 4.85
C GLU A 4 -8.54 37.67 3.38
N PRO A 5 -7.63 37.11 2.58
CA PRO A 5 -7.71 37.23 1.14
C PRO A 5 -8.56 36.12 0.53
N SER A 6 -9.42 36.55 -0.40
CA SER A 6 -10.43 35.83 -1.14
C SER A 6 -9.91 34.70 -2.04
N GLU A 7 -10.58 33.55 -1.97
CA GLU A 7 -10.62 32.53 -3.02
C GLU A 7 -11.38 33.05 -4.24
N ARG A 8 -10.71 33.23 -5.39
CA ARG A 8 -11.19 32.92 -6.76
C ARG A 8 -10.16 33.36 -7.81
N GLU A 9 -10.09 32.58 -8.89
CA GLU A 9 -9.25 32.72 -10.10
C GLU A 9 -7.79 32.27 -10.00
N VAL A 10 -7.52 31.00 -10.32
CA VAL A 10 -6.72 30.59 -11.49
C VAL A 10 -7.15 29.18 -11.91
N LEU A 11 -8.11 29.09 -12.85
CA LEU A 11 -8.29 27.94 -13.74
C LEU A 11 -7.75 28.38 -15.09
N GLY A 12 -6.64 27.77 -15.52
CA GLY A 12 -6.01 28.06 -16.82
C GLY A 12 -4.51 27.90 -16.76
N PHE A 13 -4.02 26.66 -16.76
CA PHE A 13 -2.64 26.37 -17.14
C PHE A 13 -2.67 25.69 -18.50
N ASP A 14 -2.57 26.50 -19.54
CA ASP A 14 -1.99 26.08 -20.81
C ASP A 14 -0.49 25.83 -20.57
N ILE A 15 -0.06 24.60 -20.79
CA ILE A 15 1.36 24.24 -20.80
C ILE A 15 1.93 24.73 -22.14
N VAL A 16 2.43 25.96 -22.14
CA VAL A 16 3.39 26.41 -23.15
C VAL A 16 4.76 25.88 -22.73
N CYS A 17 5.27 24.89 -23.46
CA CYS A 17 6.66 24.45 -23.35
C CYS A 17 7.59 25.59 -23.79
N GLY A 18 8.23 26.27 -22.84
CA GLY A 18 9.36 27.16 -23.08
C GLY A 18 10.65 26.34 -23.27
N GLU A 19 11.45 26.73 -24.26
CA GLU A 19 12.64 26.03 -24.80
C GLU A 19 13.89 26.00 -23.90
N ASP A 20 13.79 26.32 -22.61
CA ASP A 20 14.97 26.30 -21.72
C ASP A 20 15.05 24.97 -20.96
N GLY A 21 15.69 23.99 -21.59
CA GLY A 21 16.00 22.69 -21.03
C GLY A 21 16.85 22.77 -19.75
N MET A 22 16.19 22.73 -18.59
CA MET A 22 16.84 22.38 -17.34
C MET A 22 17.18 20.88 -17.33
N SER A 23 18.48 20.58 -17.29
CA SER A 23 19.01 19.22 -17.17
C SER A 23 18.47 18.52 -15.89
N PRO A 24 18.04 17.24 -15.97
CA PRO A 24 17.63 16.41 -14.82
C PRO A 24 18.65 16.36 -13.66
N MET A 25 19.88 16.79 -13.90
CA MET A 25 20.98 16.80 -12.95
C MET A 25 20.76 17.75 -11.76
N ARG A 26 20.13 18.93 -11.95
CA ARG A 26 19.95 19.90 -10.85
C ARG A 26 18.90 19.47 -9.82
N VAL A 27 17.88 18.74 -10.25
CA VAL A 27 16.85 18.18 -9.35
C VAL A 27 17.43 17.04 -8.51
N PHE A 28 18.42 16.31 -9.05
CA PHE A 28 19.11 15.22 -8.33
C PHE A 28 20.18 15.72 -7.36
N GLU A 29 20.85 16.84 -7.65
CA GLU A 29 21.90 17.42 -6.80
C GLU A 29 21.37 18.08 -5.52
N GLN A 30 20.19 18.70 -5.55
CA GLN A 30 19.65 19.43 -4.40
C GLN A 30 19.16 18.52 -3.25
N ASP A 31 18.80 17.27 -3.53
CA ASP A 31 18.11 16.41 -2.55
C ASP A 31 19.01 15.36 -1.86
N LEU A 32 20.19 15.06 -2.40
CA LEU A 32 20.95 13.87 -1.96
C LEU A 32 22.24 14.13 -1.19
N ASN A 33 22.93 15.28 -1.33
CA ASN A 33 24.26 15.50 -0.74
C ASN A 33 25.22 14.28 -0.87
N VAL A 34 25.02 13.46 -1.92
CA VAL A 34 25.86 12.30 -2.22
C VAL A 34 26.95 12.78 -3.15
N ASN A 35 28.20 12.50 -2.81
CA ASN A 35 29.35 12.87 -3.63
C ASN A 35 29.18 12.27 -5.05
N PRO A 36 29.14 13.09 -6.12
CA PRO A 36 28.93 12.64 -7.49
C PRO A 36 29.99 11.65 -7.99
N GLU A 37 31.19 11.63 -7.38
CA GLU A 37 32.23 10.65 -7.68
C GLU A 37 31.83 9.22 -7.27
N ILE A 38 31.13 9.07 -6.14
CA ILE A 38 30.66 7.75 -5.66
C ILE A 38 29.59 7.19 -6.61
N LEU A 39 28.68 8.06 -7.08
CA LEU A 39 27.62 7.69 -8.01
C LEU A 39 28.21 7.30 -9.39
N ASN A 40 29.18 8.07 -9.88
CA ASN A 40 29.87 7.76 -11.14
C ASN A 40 30.70 6.47 -11.05
N THR A 41 31.36 6.20 -9.92
CA THR A 41 32.11 4.97 -9.69
C THR A 41 31.20 3.74 -9.70
N ALA A 42 29.99 3.86 -9.15
CA ALA A 42 29.00 2.79 -9.20
C ALA A 42 28.52 2.51 -10.64
N VAL A 43 28.30 3.54 -11.45
CA VAL A 43 27.92 3.39 -12.86
C VAL A 43 29.04 2.76 -13.68
N GLU A 44 30.29 3.19 -13.48
CA GLU A 44 31.45 2.60 -14.15
C GLU A 44 31.65 1.13 -13.76
N SER A 45 31.39 0.76 -12.50
CA SER A 45 31.44 -0.63 -12.06
C SER A 45 30.39 -1.51 -12.78
N VAL A 46 29.17 -0.99 -13.01
CA VAL A 46 28.10 -1.72 -13.72
C VAL A 46 28.36 -1.80 -15.23
N LEU A 47 28.96 -0.76 -15.81
CA LEU A 47 29.43 -0.76 -17.21
C LEU A 47 30.58 -1.75 -17.41
N ALA A 48 31.58 -1.74 -16.51
CA ALA A 48 32.73 -2.63 -16.55
C ALA A 48 32.35 -4.10 -16.35
N ALA A 49 31.31 -4.38 -15.57
CA ALA A 49 30.75 -5.73 -15.42
C ALA A 49 29.99 -6.24 -16.67
N GLY A 50 29.88 -5.43 -17.73
CA GLY A 50 29.13 -5.77 -18.94
C GLY A 50 27.61 -5.84 -18.73
N GLU A 51 27.13 -5.43 -17.56
CA GLU A 51 25.71 -5.49 -17.20
C GLU A 51 24.91 -4.34 -17.81
N LEU A 52 25.53 -3.26 -18.24
CA LEU A 52 24.85 -2.13 -18.89
C LEU A 52 25.23 -2.05 -20.37
N ARG A 53 24.25 -2.20 -21.27
CA ARG A 53 24.44 -1.89 -22.69
C ARG A 53 24.16 -0.40 -22.89
N MET A 54 25.12 0.31 -23.48
CA MET A 54 24.92 1.70 -23.89
C MET A 54 23.89 1.75 -25.01
N ILE A 55 22.79 2.47 -24.79
CA ILE A 55 21.76 2.73 -25.78
C ILE A 55 22.16 4.01 -26.53
N PRO A 56 22.36 3.97 -27.87
CA PRO A 56 22.70 5.16 -28.64
C PRO A 56 21.71 6.30 -28.37
N GLY A 57 22.23 7.50 -28.11
CA GLY A 57 21.42 8.69 -27.82
C GLY A 57 20.93 8.82 -26.37
N ARG A 58 21.21 7.87 -25.46
CA ARG A 58 20.91 8.02 -24.03
C ARG A 58 22.18 8.30 -23.22
N SER A 59 22.04 9.12 -22.18
CA SER A 59 23.09 9.28 -21.16
C SER A 59 23.33 7.94 -20.43
N ARG A 60 24.50 7.81 -19.79
CA ARG A 60 24.86 6.62 -19.00
C ARG A 60 23.80 6.30 -17.93
N TRP A 61 23.28 7.35 -17.28
CA TRP A 61 22.17 7.27 -16.32
C TRP A 61 20.85 6.83 -16.97
N GLY A 62 20.53 7.37 -18.15
CA GLY A 62 19.35 6.94 -18.91
C GLY A 62 19.39 5.48 -19.35
N CYS A 63 20.60 4.91 -19.51
CA CYS A 63 20.78 3.48 -19.75
C CYS A 63 20.59 2.66 -18.46
N LEU A 64 21.09 3.15 -17.32
CA LEU A 64 20.92 2.50 -16.01
C LEU A 64 19.44 2.45 -15.57
N LEU A 65 18.73 3.56 -15.69
CA LEU A 65 17.30 3.62 -15.35
C LEU A 65 16.49 2.63 -16.21
N ALA A 66 16.74 2.61 -17.52
CA ALA A 66 16.07 1.68 -18.44
C ALA A 66 16.31 0.22 -18.05
N LYS A 67 17.54 -0.12 -17.62
CA LYS A 67 17.89 -1.46 -17.13
C LYS A 67 17.16 -1.82 -15.82
N VAL A 68 17.00 -0.86 -14.92
CA VAL A 68 16.27 -1.04 -13.66
C VAL A 68 14.78 -1.23 -13.92
N GLU A 69 14.19 -0.44 -14.81
CA GLU A 69 12.79 -0.57 -15.25
C GLU A 69 12.54 -1.90 -15.94
N GLU A 70 13.43 -2.32 -16.85
CA GLU A 70 13.38 -3.62 -17.51
C GLU A 70 13.43 -4.77 -16.50
N ARG A 71 14.29 -4.69 -15.47
CA ARG A 71 14.39 -5.70 -14.41
C ARG A 71 13.15 -5.69 -13.50
N ALA A 72 12.58 -4.53 -13.19
CA ALA A 72 11.35 -4.42 -12.42
C ALA A 72 10.16 -5.02 -13.17
N ALA A 73 10.04 -4.76 -14.47
CA ALA A 73 9.01 -5.32 -15.33
C ALA A 73 9.10 -6.86 -15.42
N ARG A 74 10.31 -7.42 -15.56
CA ARG A 74 10.55 -8.87 -15.58
C ARG A 74 10.21 -9.54 -14.25
N ARG A 75 10.49 -8.90 -13.12
CA ARG A 75 10.16 -9.44 -11.79
C ARG A 75 8.65 -9.52 -11.56
N ALA A 76 7.92 -8.47 -11.98
CA ALA A 76 6.46 -8.44 -11.91
C ALA A 76 5.80 -9.52 -12.77
N THR A 77 6.39 -9.90 -13.91
CA THR A 77 5.88 -10.99 -14.76
C THR A 77 6.09 -12.36 -14.14
N VAL A 78 7.27 -12.60 -13.56
CA VAL A 78 7.60 -13.88 -12.89
C VAL A 78 6.74 -14.11 -11.65
N ASP A 79 6.48 -13.05 -10.87
CA ASP A 79 5.60 -13.13 -9.68
C ASP A 79 4.13 -13.39 -10.08
N PHE A 80 3.69 -12.86 -11.24
CA PHE A 80 2.34 -13.12 -11.78
C PHE A 80 2.18 -14.57 -12.26
N GLU A 81 3.15 -15.11 -13.01
CA GLU A 81 3.12 -16.51 -13.45
C GLU A 81 3.20 -17.48 -12.26
N SER A 82 4.01 -17.17 -11.24
CA SER A 82 4.12 -17.96 -10.02
C SER A 82 2.80 -17.97 -9.22
N ALA A 83 2.10 -16.83 -9.16
CA ALA A 83 0.79 -16.74 -8.50
C ALA A 83 -0.31 -17.52 -9.24
N VAL A 84 -0.24 -17.58 -10.57
CA VAL A 84 -1.18 -18.36 -11.41
C VAL A 84 -0.95 -19.87 -11.25
N VAL A 85 0.30 -20.32 -11.15
CA VAL A 85 0.64 -21.74 -10.94
C VAL A 85 0.19 -22.24 -9.56
N VAL A 86 0.37 -21.44 -8.51
CA VAL A 86 -0.07 -21.79 -7.14
C VAL A 86 -1.61 -21.88 -7.02
N CYS A 87 -2.35 -21.08 -7.79
CA CYS A 87 -3.82 -21.17 -7.80
C CYS A 87 -4.35 -22.42 -8.53
N SER A 88 -3.59 -22.95 -9.50
CA SER A 88 -3.94 -24.17 -10.25
C SER A 88 -3.75 -25.45 -9.42
N GLU A 89 -2.70 -25.51 -8.58
CA GLU A 89 -2.41 -26.67 -7.73
C GLU A 89 -3.30 -26.73 -6.47
N ALA A 90 -3.82 -25.60 -6.00
CA ALA A 90 -4.75 -25.57 -4.86
C ALA A 90 -6.14 -26.14 -5.19
N SER A 91 -6.49 -26.30 -6.48
CA SER A 91 -7.77 -26.88 -6.92
C SER A 91 -7.77 -28.40 -7.10
N SER A 92 -6.63 -29.10 -6.94
CA SER A 92 -6.52 -30.54 -7.30
C SER A 92 -6.23 -31.49 -6.13
N THR A 93 -6.27 -31.03 -4.87
CA THR A 93 -5.95 -31.89 -3.71
C THR A 93 -7.01 -31.85 -2.61
N SER A 94 -8.15 -32.50 -2.84
CA SER A 94 -8.97 -33.06 -1.76
C SER A 94 -9.88 -34.18 -2.26
N ASP A 95 -9.33 -35.39 -2.43
CA ASP A 95 -10.17 -36.59 -2.36
C ASP A 95 -9.37 -37.85 -2.01
N SER A 96 -9.59 -38.40 -0.82
CA SER A 96 -9.44 -39.83 -0.52
C SER A 96 -10.03 -40.20 0.85
N GLY A 97 -11.28 -40.70 0.80
CA GLY A 97 -11.64 -42.02 1.31
C GLY A 97 -11.98 -42.19 2.81
N ARG A 98 -13.29 -42.33 3.11
CA ARG A 98 -13.80 -43.48 3.88
C ARG A 98 -15.33 -43.69 3.70
N GLU A 99 -15.68 -44.89 3.23
CA GLU A 99 -17.02 -45.53 3.16
C GLU A 99 -17.64 -45.70 4.57
N ARG A 100 -18.93 -45.96 4.87
CA ARG A 100 -20.21 -46.37 4.23
C ARG A 100 -21.29 -45.99 5.28
N SER A 101 -22.53 -45.56 4.98
CA SER A 101 -23.70 -46.41 4.68
C SER A 101 -24.94 -45.53 4.39
N GLU A 102 -25.80 -46.08 3.51
CA GLU A 102 -27.12 -45.73 2.96
C GLU A 102 -28.11 -44.89 3.81
N GLU A 103 -28.80 -43.91 3.20
CA GLU A 103 -30.21 -44.00 2.72
C GLU A 103 -30.71 -42.67 2.09
N LEU A 104 -31.68 -42.77 1.17
CA LEU A 104 -32.13 -41.78 0.18
C LEU A 104 -32.74 -40.47 0.74
N THR A 105 -32.48 -39.34 0.06
CA THR A 105 -33.52 -38.50 -0.57
C THR A 105 -32.90 -37.44 -1.48
N GLU A 106 -33.47 -37.35 -2.67
CA GLU A 106 -33.05 -36.53 -3.80
C GLU A 106 -33.46 -35.06 -3.58
N GLY A 107 -32.46 -34.16 -3.51
CA GLY A 107 -32.69 -32.72 -3.29
C GLY A 107 -31.48 -31.90 -3.73
N ARG A 108 -31.60 -31.25 -4.88
CA ARG A 108 -30.58 -30.39 -5.52
C ARG A 108 -30.00 -29.37 -4.53
N ARG A 109 -28.68 -29.44 -4.27
CA ARG A 109 -27.92 -28.35 -3.66
C ARG A 109 -27.51 -27.37 -4.75
N PHE A 110 -28.03 -26.16 -4.69
CA PHE A 110 -27.52 -25.02 -5.45
C PHE A 110 -26.26 -24.47 -4.74
N SER A 111 -25.18 -24.30 -5.50
CA SER A 111 -23.99 -23.57 -5.08
C SER A 111 -24.22 -22.07 -5.29
N VAL A 112 -23.80 -21.26 -4.31
CA VAL A 112 -23.88 -19.78 -4.30
C VAL A 112 -23.03 -19.14 -5.42
N VAL A 113 -22.22 -19.92 -6.13
CA VAL A 113 -21.36 -19.44 -7.22
C VAL A 113 -22.10 -19.35 -8.56
N ASP A 114 -23.21 -20.05 -8.74
CA ASP A 114 -23.95 -20.09 -10.02
C ASP A 114 -24.86 -18.88 -10.27
N TRP A 115 -24.98 -17.95 -9.30
CA TRP A 115 -25.87 -16.78 -9.42
C TRP A 115 -25.18 -15.49 -9.87
N ILE A 116 -23.84 -15.43 -9.91
CA ILE A 116 -23.10 -14.17 -10.16
C ILE A 116 -22.60 -14.02 -11.61
N VAL A 117 -22.58 -15.08 -12.42
CA VAL A 117 -22.16 -14.99 -13.82
C VAL A 117 -23.36 -15.10 -14.76
N GLY A 118 -24.01 -13.95 -14.97
CA GLY A 118 -24.98 -13.79 -16.04
C GLY A 118 -24.29 -13.86 -17.40
N SER A 119 -24.46 -14.99 -18.07
CA SER A 119 -23.99 -15.28 -19.42
C SER A 119 -24.67 -14.38 -20.46
N SER A 120 -23.88 -13.63 -21.24
CA SER A 120 -24.26 -13.15 -22.57
C SER A 120 -23.14 -13.52 -23.56
N PRO A 121 -23.46 -14.06 -24.76
CA PRO A 121 -22.47 -14.57 -25.69
C PRO A 121 -21.85 -13.47 -26.55
N LEU A 122 -20.53 -13.49 -26.74
CA LEU A 122 -19.82 -12.73 -27.78
C LEU A 122 -19.76 -13.54 -29.08
N PRO A 123 -19.75 -12.87 -30.26
CA PRO A 123 -19.85 -13.54 -31.55
C PRO A 123 -18.50 -14.13 -32.00
N SER A 124 -18.60 -15.29 -32.62
CA SER A 124 -17.51 -16.00 -33.31
C SER A 124 -16.99 -15.21 -34.51
N PHE A 125 -15.69 -14.95 -34.55
CA PHE A 125 -15.00 -14.51 -35.75
C PHE A 125 -14.02 -15.60 -36.21
N THR A 126 -14.34 -16.26 -37.31
CA THR A 126 -13.47 -17.18 -38.02
C THR A 126 -12.59 -16.40 -39.00
N ALA A 127 -11.27 -16.49 -38.86
CA ALA A 127 -10.35 -16.12 -39.94
C ALA A 127 -9.20 -17.15 -40.02
N ARG A 128 -9.25 -17.88 -41.14
CA ARG A 128 -8.30 -18.86 -41.66
C ARG A 128 -7.12 -18.10 -42.28
N GLY A 129 -5.87 -18.49 -42.00
CA GLY A 129 -4.71 -17.82 -42.61
C GLY A 129 -3.34 -18.43 -42.33
N SER A 130 -2.98 -19.43 -43.14
CA SER A 130 -1.66 -19.86 -43.64
C SER A 130 -0.38 -19.71 -42.80
N MET A 131 0.26 -20.86 -42.59
CA MET A 131 1.67 -21.02 -42.19
C MET A 131 2.64 -20.49 -43.26
N HIS A 132 3.74 -19.87 -42.84
CA HIS A 132 5.04 -20.03 -43.49
C HIS A 132 6.18 -20.00 -42.46
N SER A 133 7.07 -20.97 -42.66
CA SER A 133 8.31 -21.33 -41.97
C SER A 133 9.31 -20.19 -41.79
N MET A 134 9.98 -20.13 -40.63
CA MET A 134 11.44 -19.91 -40.55
C MET A 134 12.01 -20.53 -39.27
N ALA A 135 12.86 -21.54 -39.45
CA ALA A 135 13.70 -22.12 -38.41
C ALA A 135 14.88 -21.19 -38.09
N SER A 136 15.09 -20.88 -36.81
CA SER A 136 16.32 -20.24 -36.33
C SER A 136 16.81 -21.00 -35.10
N ALA A 137 17.96 -21.66 -35.27
CA ALA A 137 18.64 -22.42 -34.25
C ALA A 137 19.10 -21.49 -33.11
N LYS A 138 18.54 -21.66 -31.92
CA LYS A 138 19.05 -21.05 -30.68
C LYS A 138 19.79 -22.11 -29.89
N SER A 139 21.07 -21.83 -29.62
CA SER A 139 21.88 -22.59 -28.68
C SER A 139 21.27 -22.51 -27.29
N THR A 140 20.89 -23.66 -26.75
CA THR A 140 20.48 -23.81 -25.36
C THR A 140 21.72 -23.82 -24.48
N VAL A 141 22.11 -22.66 -23.98
CA VAL A 141 23.01 -22.58 -22.82
C VAL A 141 22.17 -22.95 -21.59
N SER A 142 22.63 -23.96 -20.85
CA SER A 142 21.92 -24.50 -19.69
C SER A 142 21.73 -23.45 -18.60
N MET A 143 20.50 -23.30 -18.11
CA MET A 143 20.12 -22.40 -17.01
C MET A 143 20.90 -22.70 -15.72
N ALA A 144 21.45 -23.92 -15.58
CA ALA A 144 22.30 -24.32 -14.47
C ALA A 144 23.68 -23.62 -14.45
N ASP A 145 24.24 -23.31 -15.63
CA ASP A 145 25.54 -22.62 -15.73
C ASP A 145 25.41 -21.11 -15.47
N GLN A 146 24.22 -20.54 -15.72
CA GLN A 146 23.94 -19.16 -15.34
C GLN A 146 23.68 -19.02 -13.83
N LEU A 147 23.12 -20.02 -13.14
CA LEU A 147 22.84 -19.89 -11.70
C LEU A 147 24.10 -20.09 -10.83
N SER A 148 25.08 -20.88 -11.27
CA SER A 148 26.33 -21.13 -10.53
C SER A 148 27.25 -19.89 -10.49
N GLY A 149 27.29 -19.10 -11.57
CA GLY A 149 28.04 -17.83 -11.62
C GLY A 149 27.48 -16.77 -10.66
N TRP A 150 26.16 -16.77 -10.41
CA TRP A 150 25.51 -15.79 -9.55
C TRP A 150 25.67 -16.08 -8.06
N ALA A 151 25.74 -17.35 -7.66
CA ALA A 151 26.08 -17.71 -6.28
C ALA A 151 27.48 -17.21 -5.88
N HIS A 152 28.43 -17.22 -6.83
CA HIS A 152 29.79 -16.73 -6.60
C HIS A 152 29.87 -15.20 -6.54
N VAL A 153 29.13 -14.47 -7.38
CA VAL A 153 29.11 -12.99 -7.39
C VAL A 153 28.37 -12.41 -6.18
N ILE A 154 27.30 -13.06 -5.72
CA ILE A 154 26.62 -12.68 -4.47
C ILE A 154 27.50 -12.98 -3.25
N SER A 155 28.26 -14.09 -3.27
CA SER A 155 29.24 -14.43 -2.24
C SER A 155 30.44 -13.45 -2.21
N LEU A 156 30.94 -13.03 -3.38
CA LEU A 156 32.07 -12.08 -3.50
C LEU A 156 31.70 -10.64 -3.12
N ARG A 157 30.46 -10.19 -3.36
CA ARG A 157 30.00 -8.86 -2.87
C ARG A 157 29.70 -8.84 -1.36
N PHE A 158 29.51 -9.99 -0.72
CA PHE A 158 29.36 -10.09 0.74
C PHE A 158 30.70 -10.07 1.50
N GLN A 159 31.84 -10.12 0.80
CA GLN A 159 33.19 -10.08 1.39
C GLN A 159 33.90 -8.72 1.27
N LEU A 160 33.28 -7.70 0.68
CA LEU A 160 33.75 -6.33 0.86
C LEU A 160 33.52 -5.93 2.31
N LYS A 161 34.55 -6.14 3.14
CA LYS A 161 34.75 -5.57 4.47
C LYS A 161 34.75 -4.04 4.39
N MET A 162 33.60 -3.44 4.14
CA MET A 162 33.28 -2.21 4.83
C MET A 162 33.24 -2.59 6.31
N PRO A 163 33.96 -1.91 7.22
CA PRO A 163 33.69 -2.05 8.63
C PRO A 163 32.29 -1.48 8.88
N LEU A 164 31.25 -2.28 8.63
CA LEU A 164 29.85 -2.06 9.02
C LEU A 164 29.73 -2.20 10.54
N ARG A 165 30.60 -1.51 11.27
CA ARG A 165 30.58 -1.42 12.73
C ARG A 165 29.83 -0.19 13.20
N ASN A 166 29.14 0.50 12.30
CA ASN A 166 27.98 1.29 12.68
C ASN A 166 26.80 0.34 12.82
N VAL A 167 26.86 -0.45 13.90
CA VAL A 167 25.69 -1.14 14.44
C VAL A 167 24.62 -0.07 14.56
N MET A 168 23.52 -0.21 13.81
CA MET A 168 22.38 0.69 13.93
C MET A 168 22.01 0.75 15.41
N ARG A 169 22.09 1.93 16.02
CA ARG A 169 21.78 2.10 17.44
C ARG A 169 20.29 1.80 17.63
N THR A 170 20.00 0.63 18.17
CA THR A 170 18.64 0.18 18.50
C THR A 170 18.20 0.64 19.88
N GLU A 171 19.16 1.02 20.72
CA GLU A 171 18.96 1.68 22.00
C GLU A 171 18.60 3.15 21.74
N ILE A 172 17.42 3.54 22.20
CA ILE A 172 16.90 4.90 22.11
C ILE A 172 16.66 5.41 23.54
N GLU A 173 16.97 6.67 23.78
CA GLU A 173 16.61 7.33 25.03
C GLU A 173 15.08 7.33 25.19
N VAL A 174 14.60 7.02 26.39
CA VAL A 174 13.16 6.84 26.67
C VAL A 174 12.35 8.09 26.33
N ASP A 175 12.95 9.28 26.48
CA ASP A 175 12.30 10.56 26.19
C ASP A 175 12.25 10.89 24.68
N LEU A 176 13.16 10.29 23.90
CA LEU A 176 13.17 10.40 22.44
C LEU A 176 12.15 9.46 21.79
N LEU A 177 11.85 8.30 22.41
CA LEU A 177 10.85 7.37 21.89
C LEU A 177 9.43 7.93 22.09
N ARG A 178 8.95 8.67 21.08
CA ARG A 178 7.64 9.30 21.08
C ARG A 178 6.71 8.71 20.02
N GLY A 179 5.43 8.69 20.32
CA GLY A 179 4.37 8.29 19.40
C GLY A 179 3.23 9.29 19.40
N VAL A 180 2.59 9.48 18.25
CA VAL A 180 1.38 10.28 18.12
C VAL A 180 0.15 9.37 18.13
N ARG A 181 -0.92 9.81 18.79
CA ARG A 181 -2.20 9.10 18.71
C ARG A 181 -2.77 9.22 17.31
N LEU A 182 -3.25 8.11 16.78
CA LEU A 182 -3.81 8.07 15.43
C LEU A 182 -4.98 9.05 15.23
N GLU A 183 -5.81 9.27 16.27
CA GLU A 183 -6.89 10.27 16.27
C GLU A 183 -6.41 11.71 16.01
N ARG A 184 -5.23 12.06 16.55
CA ARG A 184 -4.59 13.37 16.42
C ARG A 184 -3.88 13.47 15.07
N ALA A 185 -3.18 12.41 14.67
CA ALA A 185 -2.51 12.33 13.38
C ALA A 185 -3.53 12.47 12.22
N LEU A 186 -4.68 11.79 12.29
CA LEU A 186 -5.74 11.83 11.28
C LEU A 186 -6.74 12.99 11.46
N HIS A 187 -6.48 13.92 12.39
CA HIS A 187 -7.37 15.05 12.64
C HIS A 187 -7.56 15.92 11.39
N ARG A 188 -8.80 16.39 11.15
CA ARG A 188 -9.20 17.15 9.94
C ARG A 188 -8.76 16.46 8.65
N CYS A 189 -9.05 15.16 8.54
CA CYS A 189 -8.70 14.33 7.39
C CYS A 189 -7.21 14.36 7.03
N GLY A 190 -6.35 14.29 8.05
CA GLY A 190 -4.90 14.32 7.88
C GLY A 190 -4.34 15.69 7.45
N ALA A 191 -5.04 16.80 7.70
CA ALA A 191 -4.57 18.14 7.31
C ALA A 191 -3.15 18.47 7.82
N ARG A 192 -2.78 17.97 8.99
CA ARG A 192 -1.44 18.19 9.57
C ARG A 192 -0.33 17.43 8.87
N TRP A 193 -0.62 16.31 8.21
CA TRP A 193 0.39 15.50 7.50
C TRP A 193 0.97 16.23 6.28
N PHE A 194 0.28 17.23 5.73
CA PHE A 194 0.60 17.78 4.41
C PHE A 194 0.88 19.28 4.39
N ARG A 195 0.74 19.96 5.53
CA ARG A 195 1.43 21.25 5.72
C ARG A 195 2.92 20.96 5.75
N GLY A 196 3.78 21.85 5.23
CA GLY A 196 5.22 21.64 5.01
C GLY A 196 6.06 21.19 6.22
N SER A 197 7.15 21.88 6.53
CA SER A 197 7.97 21.57 7.70
C SER A 197 7.12 21.45 8.97
N GLY A 198 7.40 20.47 9.83
CA GLY A 198 6.67 20.33 11.08
C GLY A 198 6.95 21.49 12.03
N THR A 199 5.97 21.79 12.86
CA THR A 199 6.04 22.83 13.88
C THR A 199 6.30 22.22 15.26
N THR A 200 6.67 23.05 16.23
CA THR A 200 6.75 22.63 17.63
C THR A 200 5.40 22.12 18.14
N GLU A 201 4.29 22.74 17.72
CA GLU A 201 2.92 22.28 18.06
C GLU A 201 2.61 20.88 17.52
N ASP A 202 3.16 20.51 16.35
CA ASP A 202 3.00 19.16 15.81
C ASP A 202 3.77 18.15 16.66
N TYR A 203 4.97 18.52 17.13
CA TYR A 203 5.77 17.68 18.02
C TYR A 203 5.08 17.46 19.38
N GLU A 204 4.47 18.50 19.95
CA GLU A 204 3.73 18.44 21.23
C GLU A 204 2.49 17.52 21.20
N LEU A 205 1.98 17.17 20.00
CA LEU A 205 0.90 16.19 19.89
C LEU A 205 1.35 14.75 20.20
N SER A 206 2.64 14.47 20.07
CA SER A 206 3.24 13.17 20.41
C SER A 206 3.47 13.06 21.92
N GLU A 207 3.42 11.83 22.45
CA GLU A 207 3.72 11.52 23.84
C GLU A 207 4.85 10.47 23.92
N ALA A 208 5.71 10.57 24.94
CA ALA A 208 6.75 9.57 25.18
C ALA A 208 6.12 8.20 25.47
N THR A 209 6.71 7.14 24.94
CA THR A 209 6.19 5.77 25.03
C THR A 209 7.34 4.78 25.10
N LYS A 210 7.05 3.57 25.61
CA LYS A 210 7.99 2.45 25.62
C LYS A 210 7.89 1.58 24.36
N GLU A 211 6.75 1.66 23.68
CA GLU A 211 6.45 0.83 22.51
C GLU A 211 5.50 1.58 21.57
N LEU A 212 5.62 1.29 20.28
CA LEU A 212 4.78 1.83 19.21
C LEU A 212 3.99 0.70 18.56
N GLU A 213 2.71 0.91 18.30
CA GLU A 213 1.90 -0.07 17.59
C GLU A 213 2.21 -0.07 16.09
N TRP A 214 2.37 1.12 15.52
CA TRP A 214 2.55 1.32 14.08
C TRP A 214 3.71 2.26 13.81
N PHE A 215 4.56 1.91 12.85
CA PHE A 215 5.52 2.82 12.24
C PHE A 215 4.98 3.12 10.85
N ILE A 216 4.52 4.35 10.60
CA ILE A 216 3.88 4.69 9.32
C ILE A 216 4.93 5.28 8.39
N SER A 217 5.47 4.44 7.51
CA SER A 217 6.38 4.88 6.47
C SER A 217 5.61 5.33 5.23
N HIS A 218 6.01 6.48 4.69
CA HIS A 218 5.34 7.11 3.55
C HIS A 218 6.28 8.04 2.79
N ASP A 219 6.03 8.25 1.50
CA ASP A 219 6.70 9.28 0.72
C ASP A 219 6.00 10.65 0.89
N TRP A 220 6.72 11.74 0.68
CA TRP A 220 6.15 13.09 0.79
C TRP A 220 5.50 13.61 -0.50
N LEU A 221 5.73 12.94 -1.64
CA LEU A 221 5.28 13.37 -2.96
C LEU A 221 3.80 13.05 -3.21
N THR A 222 3.34 11.91 -2.71
CA THR A 222 1.96 11.45 -2.86
C THR A 222 1.01 12.36 -2.08
N GLY A 223 -0.07 12.80 -2.73
CA GLY A 223 -1.04 13.72 -2.14
C GLY A 223 -1.75 13.21 -0.88
N ARG A 224 -2.46 14.14 -0.21
CA ARG A 224 -3.10 13.90 1.09
C ARG A 224 -4.15 12.81 1.09
N TRP A 225 -5.10 12.94 0.18
CA TRP A 225 -6.31 12.14 0.21
C TRP A 225 -6.05 10.63 0.04
N PRO A 226 -5.22 10.18 -0.92
CA PRO A 226 -4.86 8.78 -1.04
C PRO A 226 -4.32 8.16 0.25
N LYS A 227 -3.38 8.84 0.93
CA LYS A 227 -2.82 8.38 2.20
C LYS A 227 -3.86 8.34 3.31
N PHE A 228 -4.66 9.40 3.43
CA PHE A 228 -5.70 9.48 4.44
C PHE A 228 -6.75 8.39 4.27
N ILE A 229 -7.25 8.17 3.05
CA ILE A 229 -8.27 7.14 2.78
C ILE A 229 -7.67 5.75 3.01
N ALA A 230 -6.43 5.50 2.55
CA ALA A 230 -5.71 4.26 2.81
C ALA A 230 -5.65 3.95 4.32
N LEU A 231 -5.21 4.92 5.12
CA LEU A 231 -5.17 4.79 6.59
C LEU A 231 -6.56 4.61 7.20
N ALA A 232 -7.57 5.34 6.73
CA ALA A 232 -8.95 5.22 7.21
C ALA A 232 -9.52 3.81 6.96
N ILE A 233 -9.31 3.25 5.76
CA ILE A 233 -9.71 1.87 5.43
C ILE A 233 -8.99 0.88 6.34
N THR A 234 -7.66 0.98 6.46
CA THR A 234 -6.87 0.03 7.25
C THR A 234 -7.23 0.06 8.73
N MET A 235 -7.46 1.25 9.28
CA MET A 235 -7.60 1.44 10.73
C MET A 235 -9.05 1.35 11.20
N ASN A 236 -9.99 1.87 10.40
CA ASN A 236 -11.40 1.95 10.76
C ASN A 236 -12.29 0.98 9.97
N GLY A 237 -11.80 0.34 8.90
CA GLY A 237 -12.64 -0.49 8.02
C GLY A 237 -13.38 -1.61 8.75
N ARG A 238 -12.75 -2.27 9.73
CA ARG A 238 -13.41 -3.28 10.57
C ARG A 238 -14.52 -2.67 11.44
N LEU A 239 -14.27 -1.51 12.02
CA LEU A 239 -15.27 -0.80 12.83
C LEU A 239 -16.44 -0.35 11.94
N ALA A 240 -16.16 0.20 10.76
CA ALA A 240 -17.15 0.62 9.78
C ALA A 240 -18.05 -0.54 9.34
N LEU A 241 -17.47 -1.70 9.04
CA LEU A 241 -18.22 -2.91 8.70
C LEU A 241 -19.12 -3.35 9.85
N VAL A 242 -18.56 -3.53 11.06
CA VAL A 242 -19.31 -3.99 12.23
C VAL A 242 -20.46 -3.03 12.57
N THR A 243 -20.18 -1.73 12.64
CA THR A 243 -21.20 -0.73 12.99
C THR A 243 -22.30 -0.63 11.94
N SER A 244 -21.96 -0.65 10.65
CA SER A 244 -22.93 -0.67 9.56
C SER A 244 -23.80 -1.92 9.58
N THR A 245 -23.21 -3.11 9.79
CA THR A 245 -23.95 -4.37 9.93
C THR A 245 -24.90 -4.34 11.13
N LEU A 246 -24.46 -3.83 12.29
CA LEU A 246 -25.31 -3.68 13.47
C LEU A 246 -26.50 -2.76 13.22
N VAL A 247 -26.29 -1.62 12.55
CA VAL A 247 -27.38 -0.73 12.13
C VAL A 247 -28.35 -1.45 11.20
N GLY A 248 -27.85 -2.22 10.24
CA GLY A 248 -28.69 -3.03 9.35
C GLY A 248 -29.56 -4.05 10.08
N VAL A 249 -29.00 -4.76 11.06
CA VAL A 249 -29.74 -5.71 11.90
C VAL A 249 -30.82 -4.98 12.71
N VAL A 250 -30.48 -3.86 13.34
CA VAL A 250 -31.46 -3.07 14.11
C VAL A 250 -32.59 -2.57 13.20
N LEU A 251 -32.29 -2.04 12.02
CA LEU A 251 -33.31 -1.58 11.07
C LEU A 251 -34.21 -2.72 10.58
N ALA A 252 -33.65 -3.91 10.34
CA ALA A 252 -34.44 -5.08 9.97
C ALA A 252 -35.41 -5.51 11.09
N LEU A 253 -34.96 -5.48 12.35
CA LEU A 253 -35.80 -5.77 13.50
C LEU A 253 -36.89 -4.71 13.70
N VAL A 254 -36.54 -3.43 13.58
CA VAL A 254 -37.51 -2.32 13.71
C VAL A 254 -38.55 -2.40 12.59
N GLN A 255 -38.14 -2.65 11.35
CA GLN A 255 -39.06 -2.78 10.22
C GLN A 255 -40.02 -3.98 10.36
N ARG A 256 -39.62 -5.03 11.08
CA ARG A 256 -40.52 -6.13 11.44
C ARG A 256 -41.59 -5.70 12.45
N SER A 257 -41.24 -4.81 13.39
CA SER A 257 -42.13 -4.38 14.48
C SER A 257 -42.97 -3.15 14.16
N ALA A 258 -42.54 -2.30 13.21
CA ALA A 258 -43.19 -1.04 12.88
C ALA A 258 -43.24 -0.86 11.35
N PRO A 259 -44.38 -0.42 10.78
CA PRO A 259 -44.52 -0.17 9.35
C PRO A 259 -43.81 1.14 8.95
N LEU A 260 -42.48 1.14 8.97
CA LEU A 260 -41.63 2.23 8.48
C LEU A 260 -41.52 2.18 6.94
N HIS A 261 -42.66 2.12 6.25
CA HIS A 261 -42.71 2.03 4.80
C HIS A 261 -42.62 3.43 4.18
N ILE A 262 -41.52 3.71 3.47
CA ILE A 262 -41.39 4.93 2.65
C ILE A 262 -42.06 4.74 1.28
N ARG A 263 -42.10 3.51 0.76
CA ARG A 263 -42.74 3.17 -0.50
C ARG A 263 -43.94 2.27 -0.28
N PRO A 264 -45.01 2.42 -1.08
CA PRO A 264 -46.08 1.43 -1.12
C PRO A 264 -45.49 0.05 -1.44
N PRO A 265 -46.02 -1.03 -0.83
CA PRO A 265 -45.57 -2.37 -1.14
C PRO A 265 -45.69 -2.63 -2.65
N SER A 266 -44.68 -3.25 -3.24
CA SER A 266 -44.79 -3.76 -4.60
C SER A 266 -45.11 -5.24 -4.53
N THR A 267 -46.15 -5.67 -5.23
CA THR A 267 -46.47 -7.08 -5.37
C THR A 267 -45.43 -7.74 -6.26
N GLN A 268 -44.71 -8.72 -5.72
CA GLN A 268 -43.78 -9.56 -6.48
C GLN A 268 -44.26 -11.01 -6.44
N VAL A 269 -44.10 -11.73 -7.54
CA VAL A 269 -44.45 -13.16 -7.60
C VAL A 269 -43.23 -13.96 -7.18
N LEU A 270 -43.22 -14.47 -5.94
CA LEU A 270 -42.16 -15.33 -5.41
C LEU A 270 -42.70 -16.77 -5.31
N ALA A 271 -42.04 -17.72 -5.99
CA ALA A 271 -42.47 -19.12 -6.06
C ALA A 271 -43.94 -19.29 -6.51
N GLY A 272 -44.38 -18.50 -7.51
CA GLY A 272 -45.73 -18.56 -8.06
C GLY A 272 -46.82 -17.94 -7.16
N LYS A 273 -46.46 -17.36 -6.02
CA LYS A 273 -47.39 -16.64 -5.14
C LYS A 273 -47.11 -15.14 -5.18
N ALA A 274 -48.16 -14.35 -5.42
CA ALA A 274 -48.09 -12.91 -5.25
C ALA A 274 -47.85 -12.58 -3.77
N GLN A 275 -46.70 -11.99 -3.46
CA GLN A 275 -46.34 -11.50 -2.14
C GLN A 275 -46.05 -10.01 -2.22
N ASP A 276 -46.66 -9.25 -1.31
CA ASP A 276 -46.38 -7.84 -1.16
C ASP A 276 -45.04 -7.66 -0.44
N VAL A 277 -44.02 -7.24 -1.20
CA VAL A 277 -42.69 -6.99 -0.65
C VAL A 277 -42.57 -5.52 -0.28
N ALA A 278 -42.56 -5.27 1.04
CA ALA A 278 -42.23 -3.97 1.56
C ALA A 278 -40.74 -3.66 1.36
N HIS A 279 -40.43 -2.63 0.57
CA HIS A 279 -39.06 -2.20 0.32
C HIS A 279 -38.58 -1.30 1.46
N GLY A 280 -37.64 -1.79 2.27
CA GLY A 280 -36.99 -1.01 3.31
C GLY A 280 -35.96 -0.05 2.73
N ALA A 281 -36.34 1.21 2.49
CA ALA A 281 -35.39 2.21 1.97
C ALA A 281 -34.38 2.70 3.02
N TRP A 282 -34.72 2.61 4.30
CA TRP A 282 -33.87 3.07 5.39
C TRP A 282 -32.55 2.30 5.50
N ALA A 283 -32.58 0.97 5.35
CA ALA A 283 -31.34 0.17 5.40
C ALA A 283 -30.41 0.49 4.23
N MET A 284 -30.95 0.72 3.02
CA MET A 284 -30.17 1.10 1.85
C MET A 284 -29.49 2.46 2.00
N LEU A 285 -30.05 3.38 2.80
CA LEU A 285 -29.48 4.71 3.04
C LEU A 285 -28.58 4.74 4.28
N LEU A 286 -29.08 4.25 5.41
CA LEU A 286 -28.43 4.39 6.71
C LEU A 286 -27.25 3.44 6.90
N CYS A 287 -27.26 2.24 6.31
CA CYS A 287 -26.13 1.32 6.39
C CYS A 287 -24.87 1.90 5.70
N PRO A 288 -24.90 2.32 4.41
CA PRO A 288 -23.73 2.92 3.78
C PRO A 288 -23.35 4.26 4.41
N LEU A 289 -24.33 5.07 4.86
CA LEU A 289 -24.02 6.31 5.58
C LEU A 289 -23.26 6.03 6.89
N THR A 290 -23.73 5.06 7.67
CA THR A 290 -23.04 4.62 8.90
C THR A 290 -21.66 4.08 8.59
N PHE A 291 -21.52 3.29 7.52
CA PHE A 291 -20.23 2.77 7.08
C PHE A 291 -19.25 3.92 6.78
N VAL A 292 -19.64 4.89 5.95
CA VAL A 292 -18.80 6.03 5.59
C VAL A 292 -18.45 6.87 6.82
N ILE A 293 -19.42 7.20 7.67
CA ILE A 293 -19.16 7.97 8.90
C ILE A 293 -18.18 7.22 9.82
N SER A 294 -18.42 5.94 10.08
CA SER A 294 -17.53 5.12 10.90
C SER A 294 -16.15 4.91 10.27
N MET A 295 -16.06 4.85 8.94
CA MET A 295 -14.78 4.73 8.24
C MET A 295 -13.94 6.01 8.38
N PHE A 296 -14.53 7.19 8.23
CA PHE A 296 -13.79 8.45 8.28
C PHE A 296 -13.55 8.98 9.70
N PHE A 297 -14.44 8.64 10.65
CA PHE A 297 -14.42 9.18 12.01
C PHE A 297 -14.34 8.10 13.10
N GLY A 298 -14.16 6.83 12.74
CA GLY A 298 -14.07 5.71 13.66
C GLY A 298 -12.99 5.86 14.74
N GLN A 299 -11.85 6.45 14.38
CA GLN A 299 -10.75 6.77 15.29
C GLN A 299 -11.19 7.73 16.41
N ARG A 300 -12.14 8.64 16.14
CA ARG A 300 -12.70 9.54 17.17
C ARG A 300 -13.68 8.81 18.08
N LEU A 301 -14.47 7.86 17.54
CA LEU A 301 -15.34 7.02 18.34
C LEU A 301 -14.53 6.11 19.27
N LEU A 302 -13.43 5.55 18.77
CA LEU A 302 -12.52 4.71 19.57
C LEU A 302 -11.74 5.53 20.62
N ALA A 303 -11.50 6.82 20.38
CA ALA A 303 -10.89 7.72 21.37
C ALA A 303 -11.71 7.83 22.66
N LEU A 304 -13.03 7.61 22.58
CA LEU A 304 -13.92 7.58 23.74
C LEU A 304 -13.70 6.32 24.61
N VAL A 305 -12.98 5.32 24.10
CA VAL A 305 -12.68 4.07 24.82
C VAL A 305 -11.25 4.16 25.41
N PRO A 306 -11.10 4.39 26.73
CA PRO A 306 -9.80 4.73 27.34
C PRO A 306 -8.71 3.66 27.19
N ARG A 307 -9.09 2.40 26.95
CA ARG A 307 -8.20 1.23 26.93
C ARG A 307 -7.48 0.97 25.61
N ARG A 308 -7.66 1.81 24.57
CA ARG A 308 -7.06 1.58 23.24
C ARG A 308 -6.31 2.80 22.69
N ARG A 309 -5.34 3.29 23.45
CA ARG A 309 -4.40 4.30 22.95
C ARG A 309 -3.42 3.65 21.97
N ARG A 310 -3.74 3.75 20.69
CA ARG A 310 -2.86 3.30 19.60
C ARG A 310 -1.91 4.43 19.25
N LEU A 311 -0.64 4.26 19.63
CA LEU A 311 0.43 5.18 19.29
C LEU A 311 1.11 4.73 18.01
N ALA A 312 1.26 5.67 17.09
CA ALA A 312 1.97 5.48 15.84
C ALA A 312 3.16 6.41 15.78
N PHE A 313 4.26 5.93 15.22
CA PHE A 313 5.35 6.78 14.78
C PHE A 313 5.02 7.37 13.42
N VAL A 314 5.14 8.69 13.35
CA VAL A 314 5.10 9.48 12.14
C VAL A 314 6.17 10.54 12.33
N ASP A 315 7.18 10.52 11.47
CA ASP A 315 8.38 11.36 11.49
C ASP A 315 8.09 12.82 11.87
N LYS A 316 7.09 13.44 11.23
CA LYS A 316 6.69 14.82 11.45
C LYS A 316 6.29 15.14 12.89
N PHE A 317 5.59 14.22 13.56
CA PHE A 317 5.08 14.43 14.91
C PHE A 317 6.05 13.93 15.98
N CYS A 318 6.88 12.94 15.67
CA CYS A 318 7.69 12.24 16.66
C CYS A 318 9.15 12.75 16.70
N ILE A 319 9.62 13.42 15.64
CA ILE A 319 10.94 14.07 15.59
C ILE A 319 10.74 15.57 15.69
N HIS A 320 11.51 16.23 16.56
CA HIS A 320 11.44 17.68 16.75
C HIS A 320 11.95 18.38 15.48
N GLN A 321 11.09 19.08 14.75
CA GLN A 321 11.45 19.62 13.43
C GLN A 321 12.19 20.96 13.49
N THR A 322 12.04 21.71 14.58
CA THR A 322 12.53 23.09 14.75
C THR A 322 13.82 23.22 15.56
N ASP A 323 14.19 22.19 16.33
CA ASP A 323 15.39 22.16 17.17
C ASP A 323 16.39 21.24 16.49
N VAL A 324 17.54 21.79 16.11
CA VAL A 324 18.51 21.10 15.26
C VAL A 324 19.11 19.89 15.97
N ASP A 325 19.42 20.01 17.25
CA ASP A 325 20.07 18.96 18.04
C ASP A 325 19.10 17.82 18.32
N ARG A 326 17.86 18.14 18.71
CA ARG A 326 16.81 17.14 18.91
C ARG A 326 16.38 16.48 17.61
N LYS A 327 16.40 17.21 16.50
CA LYS A 327 16.14 16.65 15.17
C LYS A 327 17.21 15.63 14.80
N ALA A 328 18.49 16.00 14.95
CA ALA A 328 19.62 15.13 14.67
C ALA A 328 19.55 13.86 15.53
N ALA A 329 19.36 14.01 16.85
CA ALA A 329 19.19 12.88 17.76
C ALA A 329 18.01 11.97 17.39
N GLY A 330 16.88 12.55 16.96
CA GLY A 330 15.71 11.80 16.49
C GLY A 330 15.97 11.01 15.20
N ILE A 331 16.69 11.60 14.23
CA ILE A 331 17.08 10.96 12.98
C ILE A 331 18.09 9.83 13.22
N GLU A 332 19.10 10.08 14.06
CA GLU A 332 20.09 9.07 14.45
C GLU A 332 19.45 7.87 15.17
N SER A 333 18.34 8.11 15.86
CA SER A 333 17.59 7.10 16.62
C SER A 333 16.51 6.36 15.81
N LEU A 334 16.43 6.55 14.48
CA LEU A 334 15.37 5.96 13.64
C LEU A 334 15.30 4.43 13.74
N ALA A 335 16.45 3.77 13.82
CA ALA A 335 16.53 2.32 14.05
C ALA A 335 15.98 1.91 15.43
N GLY A 336 16.13 2.76 16.46
CA GLY A 336 15.53 2.58 17.77
C GLY A 336 14.00 2.73 17.77
N PHE A 337 13.44 3.62 16.95
CA PHE A 337 12.00 3.67 16.74
C PHE A 337 11.48 2.38 16.08
N LEU A 338 12.16 1.91 15.03
CA LEU A 338 11.80 0.66 14.35
C LEU A 338 11.92 -0.57 15.28
N SER A 339 12.96 -0.64 16.10
CA SER A 339 13.18 -1.76 17.04
C SER A 339 12.08 -1.86 18.10
N ASN A 340 11.51 -0.71 18.51
CA ASN A 340 10.44 -0.58 19.50
C ASN A 340 9.03 -0.47 18.88
N THR A 341 8.89 -0.78 17.58
CA THR A 341 7.58 -0.81 16.91
C THR A 341 7.13 -2.23 16.61
N ARG A 342 5.83 -2.51 16.78
CA ARG A 342 5.21 -3.81 16.50
C ARG A 342 4.98 -4.07 15.01
N CYS A 343 4.54 -3.06 14.26
CA CYS A 343 4.22 -3.20 12.85
C CYS A 343 4.69 -2.01 12.01
N LEU A 344 5.39 -2.30 10.91
CA LEU A 344 5.71 -1.33 9.87
C LEU A 344 4.57 -1.24 8.86
N LEU A 345 3.87 -0.11 8.84
CA LEU A 345 2.83 0.19 7.85
C LEU A 345 3.44 1.02 6.73
N VAL A 346 3.54 0.43 5.54
CA VAL A 346 4.08 1.07 4.35
C VAL A 346 2.92 1.59 3.51
N LEU A 347 2.79 2.91 3.40
CA LEU A 347 1.89 3.55 2.43
C LEU A 347 2.53 3.47 1.05
N TRP A 348 2.20 2.40 0.33
CA TRP A 348 2.83 2.03 -0.91
C TRP A 348 2.33 2.91 -2.06
N SER A 349 3.23 3.72 -2.61
CA SER A 349 3.03 4.56 -3.79
C SER A 349 4.13 4.29 -4.83
N PRO A 350 3.96 4.70 -6.09
CA PRO A 350 5.02 4.60 -7.10
C PRO A 350 6.31 5.34 -6.72
N HIS A 351 6.23 6.35 -5.85
CA HIS A 351 7.38 7.15 -5.40
C HIS A 351 8.02 6.64 -4.10
N TYR A 352 7.46 5.60 -3.48
CA TYR A 352 7.92 5.14 -2.17
C TYR A 352 9.40 4.70 -2.19
N LEU A 353 9.76 3.83 -3.13
CA LEU A 353 11.13 3.31 -3.25
C LEU A 353 12.11 4.30 -3.91
N THR A 354 11.63 5.43 -4.44
CA THR A 354 12.54 6.48 -4.96
C THR A 354 13.10 7.34 -3.83
N ARG A 355 12.56 7.23 -2.61
CA ARG A 355 13.00 7.99 -1.44
C ARG A 355 14.00 7.16 -0.62
N LEU A 356 15.17 7.75 -0.36
CA LEU A 356 16.24 7.12 0.41
C LEU A 356 15.75 6.69 1.80
N TRP A 357 15.09 7.59 2.54
CA TRP A 357 14.60 7.32 3.89
C TRP A 357 13.57 6.19 3.95
N CYS A 358 12.60 6.16 3.04
CA CYS A 358 11.59 5.08 2.98
C CYS A 358 12.25 3.71 2.71
N THR A 359 13.25 3.68 1.83
CA THR A 359 14.03 2.46 1.55
C THR A 359 14.88 2.05 2.74
N TYR A 360 15.51 3.02 3.41
CA TYR A 360 16.27 2.79 4.64
C TYR A 360 15.40 2.20 5.75
N GLU A 361 14.21 2.73 5.98
CA GLU A 361 13.26 2.22 6.99
C GLU A 361 12.86 0.78 6.71
N LEU A 362 12.51 0.48 5.45
CA LEU A 362 12.15 -0.86 5.03
C LEU A 362 13.32 -1.84 5.16
N ALA A 363 14.50 -1.46 4.68
CA ALA A 363 15.71 -2.29 4.79
C ALA A 363 16.11 -2.52 6.25
N SER A 364 16.03 -1.48 7.08
CA SER A 364 16.32 -1.55 8.52
C SER A 364 15.35 -2.48 9.23
N TRP A 365 14.07 -2.45 8.88
CA TRP A 365 13.08 -3.38 9.43
C TRP A 365 13.44 -4.85 9.18
N PHE A 366 13.85 -5.18 7.95
CA PHE A 366 14.31 -6.52 7.61
C PHE A 366 15.62 -6.88 8.31
N HIS A 367 16.56 -5.94 8.42
CA HIS A 367 17.83 -6.15 9.09
C HIS A 367 17.65 -6.44 10.60
N LEU A 368 16.72 -5.76 11.26
CA LEU A 368 16.37 -5.98 12.66
C LEU A 368 15.68 -7.33 12.91
N GLN A 369 15.53 -8.18 11.89
CA GLN A 369 14.85 -9.48 11.93
C GLN A 369 13.43 -9.42 12.48
N LYS A 370 12.79 -8.24 12.41
CA LYS A 370 11.39 -8.04 12.81
C LYS A 370 10.41 -8.64 11.79
N ALA A 371 10.90 -9.23 10.71
CA ALA A 371 10.14 -9.81 9.60
C ALA A 371 9.42 -11.12 9.97
N HIS A 372 8.59 -11.10 11.00
CA HIS A 372 7.65 -12.18 11.27
C HIS A 372 6.42 -12.04 10.36
N ARG A 373 5.70 -13.14 10.10
CA ARG A 373 4.45 -13.11 9.32
C ARG A 373 3.50 -12.08 9.95
N ARG A 374 3.21 -10.98 9.22
CA ARG A 374 2.37 -9.81 9.60
C ARG A 374 3.07 -8.63 10.31
N SER A 375 4.40 -8.57 10.33
CA SER A 375 5.12 -7.41 10.88
C SER A 375 5.14 -6.21 9.94
N VAL A 376 5.05 -6.44 8.62
CA VAL A 376 5.01 -5.39 7.60
C VAL A 376 3.65 -5.44 6.91
N LEU A 377 2.99 -4.28 6.81
CA LEU A 377 1.72 -4.11 6.14
C LEU A 377 1.87 -3.11 5.00
N PHE A 378 1.81 -3.60 3.77
CA PHE A 378 1.76 -2.75 2.59
C PHE A 378 0.32 -2.32 2.32
N VAL A 379 0.08 -1.01 2.29
CA VAL A 379 -1.22 -0.42 2.01
C VAL A 379 -1.09 0.42 0.73
N PRO A 380 -1.65 -0.05 -0.40
CA PRO A 380 -1.59 0.71 -1.64
C PRO A 380 -2.39 1.99 -1.51
N VAL A 381 -1.75 3.13 -1.77
CA VAL A 381 -2.42 4.43 -1.78
C VAL A 381 -3.35 4.60 -2.99
N ALA A 382 -3.23 3.74 -4.00
CA ALA A 382 -4.09 3.74 -5.19
C ALA A 382 -5.42 2.98 -5.00
N LEU A 383 -5.56 2.14 -3.95
CA LEU A 383 -6.81 1.40 -3.70
C LEU A 383 -8.07 2.29 -3.61
N PRO A 384 -8.04 3.47 -2.97
CA PRO A 384 -9.19 4.38 -2.93
C PRO A 384 -9.68 4.83 -4.30
N VAL A 385 -8.81 4.82 -5.32
CA VAL A 385 -9.11 5.27 -6.68
C VAL A 385 -9.80 4.16 -7.49
N LEU A 386 -9.58 2.89 -7.14
CA LEU A 386 -10.14 1.74 -7.88
C LEU A 386 -11.58 1.38 -7.48
N THR A 387 -12.12 2.00 -6.44
CA THR A 387 -13.46 1.71 -5.90
C THR A 387 -14.51 2.77 -6.23
N VAL A 388 -14.16 3.79 -7.03
CA VAL A 388 -15.06 4.82 -7.57
C VAL A 388 -15.08 4.65 -9.08
#